data_AF-A0A941ZA12-F1
#
_entry.id   AF-A0A941ZA12-F1
#
_cell.length_a   1.000
_cell.length_b   1.000
_cell.length_c   1.000
_cell.angle_alpha   90.00
_cell.angle_beta   90.00
_cell.angle_gamma   90.00
#
_symmetry.space_group_name_H-M   'P 1'
#
loop_
_entity.id
_entity.type
_entity.pdbx_description
1 polymer ?
#
loop_
_entity_poly.entity_id
_entity_poly.type
_entity_poly.pdbx_seq_one_letter_code
_entity_poly.pdbx_strand_id
1 'polypeptide(L)'
;MERGSKDRYFQSHEQEKAKLVPEGVEGRVPSKGPLAASVHQLIGGVKAGMGYCGCENLKELRAKAQFIKISSAGLRESHVHDVVITKEAPNYRLE
;
A
#
# COMPACT_ATOMS: atom_id res chain seq x y z
N MET A 1 -14.75 10.24 -11.49
CA MET A 1 -15.02 10.15 -12.94
C MET A 1 -15.58 11.44 -13.54
N GLU A 2 -16.48 12.16 -12.86
CA GLU A 2 -17.16 13.32 -13.45
C GLU A 2 -16.25 14.48 -13.91
N ARG A 3 -15.16 14.75 -13.20
CA ARG A 3 -14.19 15.81 -13.54
C ARG A 3 -13.03 15.27 -14.38
N GLY A 4 -13.32 14.95 -15.65
CA GLY A 4 -12.28 14.71 -16.67
C GLY A 4 -11.54 13.38 -16.59
N SER A 5 -11.97 12.46 -15.73
CA SER A 5 -11.25 11.19 -15.54
C SER A 5 -11.91 10.00 -16.23
N LYS A 6 -12.97 10.22 -17.02
CA LYS A 6 -13.71 9.18 -17.75
C LYS A 6 -12.86 8.50 -18.83
N ASP A 7 -11.93 9.24 -19.42
CA ASP A 7 -11.04 8.76 -20.49
C ASP A 7 -10.13 7.61 -20.05
N ARG A 8 -9.69 7.65 -18.79
CA ARG A 8 -8.92 6.55 -18.18
C ARG A 8 -9.67 5.22 -18.14
N TYR A 9 -11.00 5.26 -18.27
CA TYR A 9 -11.90 4.11 -18.23
C TYR A 9 -12.66 3.94 -19.54
N PHE A 10 -12.18 4.57 -20.63
CA PHE A 10 -12.79 4.50 -21.97
C PHE A 10 -14.25 4.98 -22.04
N GLN A 11 -14.69 5.76 -21.05
CA GLN A 11 -16.05 6.31 -20.95
C GLN A 11 -16.12 7.76 -21.47
N SER A 12 -15.17 8.19 -22.32
CA SER A 12 -15.12 9.55 -22.89
C SER A 12 -16.30 9.88 -23.80
N HIS A 13 -16.90 8.86 -24.42
CA HIS A 13 -18.10 9.00 -25.24
C HIS A 13 -19.37 9.21 -24.42
N GLU A 14 -19.34 8.86 -23.12
CA GLU A 14 -20.49 8.99 -22.23
C GLU A 14 -20.60 10.41 -21.66
N GLN A 15 -21.53 11.18 -22.24
CA GLN A 15 -21.82 12.56 -21.84
C GLN A 15 -22.72 12.62 -20.60
N GLU A 16 -23.65 11.68 -20.46
CA GLU A 16 -24.58 11.61 -19.34
C GLU A 16 -23.91 10.98 -18.11
N LYS A 17 -23.97 11.67 -16.96
CA LYS A 17 -23.40 11.20 -15.70
C LYS A 17 -24.04 9.89 -15.21
N ALA A 18 -25.35 9.74 -15.40
CA ALA A 18 -26.09 8.56 -14.97
C ALA A 18 -25.73 7.27 -15.72
N LYS A 19 -25.11 7.40 -16.91
CA LYS A 19 -24.64 6.26 -17.72
C LYS A 19 -23.21 5.84 -17.41
N LEU A 20 -22.52 6.57 -16.52
CA LEU A 20 -21.16 6.20 -16.13
C LEU A 20 -21.18 4.95 -15.26
N VAL A 21 -20.23 4.06 -15.53
CA VAL A 21 -19.99 2.86 -14.73
C VAL A 21 -18.76 3.13 -13.85
N PRO A 22 -18.93 3.45 -12.55
CA PRO A 22 -17.81 3.71 -11.66
C PRO A 22 -17.07 2.42 -11.30
N GLU A 23 -15.75 2.41 -11.56
CA GLU A 23 -14.82 1.32 -11.19
C GLU A 23 -14.04 1.63 -9.91
N GLY A 24 -14.43 2.67 -9.17
CA GLY A 24 -13.80 3.09 -7.92
C GLY A 24 -14.83 3.57 -6.91
N VAL A 25 -14.45 3.51 -5.65
CA VAL A 25 -15.27 3.97 -4.52
C VAL A 25 -14.73 5.29 -3.96
N GLU A 26 -15.60 6.10 -3.39
CA GLU A 26 -15.22 7.29 -2.65
C GLU A 26 -15.12 6.95 -1.16
N GLY A 27 -14.03 7.40 -0.53
CA GLY A 27 -13.75 7.15 0.87
C GLY A 27 -12.87 8.24 1.46
N ARG A 28 -12.72 8.22 2.79
CA ARG A 28 -11.86 9.15 3.53
C ARG A 28 -10.78 8.38 4.27
N VAL A 29 -9.61 9.01 4.41
CA VAL A 29 -8.49 8.47 5.20
C VAL A 29 -8.05 9.50 6.24
N PRO A 30 -7.48 9.07 7.39
CA PRO A 30 -6.95 9.99 8.39
C PRO A 30 -5.82 10.86 7.82
N SER A 31 -5.70 12.09 8.31
CA SER A 31 -4.55 12.94 7.99
C SER A 31 -3.26 12.30 8.50
N LYS A 32 -2.27 12.14 7.62
CA LYS A 32 -0.97 11.52 7.93
C LYS A 32 0.12 12.54 8.27
N GLY A 33 -0.22 13.83 8.32
CA GLY A 33 0.74 14.91 8.55
C GLY A 33 1.67 15.15 7.34
N PRO A 34 2.88 15.67 7.57
CA PRO A 34 3.81 15.98 6.48
C PRO A 34 4.23 14.75 5.68
N LEU A 35 4.25 14.87 4.35
CA LEU A 35 4.65 13.81 3.42
C LEU A 35 6.02 13.20 3.76
N ALA A 36 6.98 14.04 4.15
CA ALA A 36 8.35 13.63 4.48
C ALA A 36 8.39 12.53 5.56
N ALA A 37 7.49 12.56 6.54
CA ALA A 37 7.43 11.56 7.59
C ALA A 37 7.02 10.18 7.05
N SER A 38 6.02 10.13 6.16
CA SER A 38 5.62 8.89 5.50
C SER A 38 6.71 8.34 4.57
N VAL A 39 7.35 9.20 3.79
CA VAL A 39 8.46 8.82 2.89
C VAL A 39 9.62 8.22 3.68
N HIS A 40 9.97 8.83 4.82
CA HIS A 40 11.04 8.32 5.68
C HIS A 40 10.75 6.90 6.17
N GLN A 41 9.53 6.64 6.67
CA GLN A 41 9.13 5.30 7.14
C GLN A 41 9.11 4.27 6.00
N LEU A 42 8.61 4.64 4.82
CA LEU A 42 8.59 3.75 3.64
C LEU A 42 10.00 3.37 3.19
N ILE A 43 10.92 4.33 3.11
CA ILE A 43 12.32 4.07 2.75
C ILE A 43 12.98 3.22 3.84
N GLY A 44 12.70 3.49 5.11
CA GLY A 44 13.19 2.69 6.24
C GLY A 44 12.81 1.22 6.11
N GLY A 45 11.54 0.94 5.81
CA GLY A 45 11.05 -0.42 5.57
C GLY A 45 11.75 -1.13 4.41
N VAL A 46 11.93 -0.44 3.27
CA VAL A 46 12.64 -1.00 2.11
C VAL A 46 14.10 -1.32 2.46
N LYS A 47 14.80 -0.41 3.13
CA LYS A 47 16.20 -0.62 3.55
C LYS A 47 16.34 -1.78 4.54
N ALA A 48 15.42 -1.91 5.49
CA ALA A 48 15.41 -3.05 6.41
C ALA A 48 15.23 -4.38 5.66
N GLY A 49 14.28 -4.44 4.71
CA GLY A 49 14.08 -5.59 3.83
C GLY A 49 15.33 -5.94 3.00
N MET A 50 15.97 -4.93 2.41
CA MET A 50 17.25 -5.11 1.70
C MET A 50 18.35 -5.68 2.60
N GLY A 51 18.40 -5.26 3.88
CA GLY A 51 19.30 -5.81 4.88
C GLY A 51 19.06 -7.30 5.13
N TYR A 52 17.80 -7.71 5.35
CA TYR A 52 17.45 -9.14 5.51
C TYR A 52 17.81 -9.99 4.29
N CYS A 53 17.68 -9.43 3.09
CA CYS A 53 18.03 -10.12 1.84
C CYS A 53 19.52 -10.01 1.46
N GLY A 54 20.35 -9.31 2.24
CA GLY A 54 21.77 -9.11 1.92
C GLY A 54 22.01 -8.40 0.58
N CYS A 55 21.18 -7.40 0.26
CA CYS A 55 21.19 -6.70 -1.03
C CYS A 55 21.63 -5.24 -0.85
N GLU A 56 22.69 -4.82 -1.56
CA GLU A 56 23.21 -3.45 -1.43
C GLU A 56 22.38 -2.40 -2.17
N ASN A 57 21.64 -2.82 -3.19
CA ASN A 57 20.85 -1.93 -4.04
C ASN A 57 19.59 -2.61 -4.59
N LEU A 58 18.70 -1.82 -5.20
CA LEU A 58 17.43 -2.32 -5.73
C LEU A 58 17.57 -3.28 -6.91
N LYS A 59 18.68 -3.23 -7.66
CA LYS A 59 18.93 -4.18 -8.75
C LYS A 59 19.22 -5.56 -8.19
N GLU A 60 20.02 -5.62 -7.13
CA GLU A 60 20.28 -6.86 -6.40
C GLU A 60 19.03 -7.41 -5.74
N LEU A 61 18.25 -6.58 -5.05
CA LEU A 61 17.01 -7.03 -4.40
C LEU A 61 16.08 -7.70 -5.41
N ARG A 62 15.87 -7.09 -6.59
CA ARG A 62 15.04 -7.66 -7.65
C ARG A 62 15.58 -8.97 -8.24
N ALA A 63 16.89 -9.17 -8.21
CA ALA A 63 17.54 -10.35 -8.79
C ALA A 63 17.70 -11.51 -7.79
N LYS A 64 17.96 -11.20 -6.51
CA LYS A 64 18.32 -12.18 -5.48
C LYS A 64 17.14 -12.56 -4.58
N ALA A 65 16.19 -11.66 -4.33
CA ALA A 65 15.10 -11.91 -3.38
C ALA A 65 14.31 -13.17 -3.76
N GLN A 66 14.09 -14.04 -2.78
CA GLN A 66 13.26 -15.23 -2.90
C GLN A 66 11.99 -15.04 -2.09
N PHE A 67 10.87 -15.48 -2.64
CA PHE A 67 9.58 -15.43 -1.97
C PHE A 67 9.11 -16.83 -1.61
N ILE A 68 8.41 -16.94 -0.49
CA ILE A 68 7.72 -18.14 -0.08
C ILE A 68 6.22 -17.87 -0.03
N LYS A 69 5.43 -18.84 -0.48
CA LYS A 69 3.97 -18.76 -0.38
C LYS A 69 3.54 -19.14 1.03
N ILE A 70 2.72 -18.30 1.64
CA ILE A 70 2.14 -18.54 2.97
C ILE A 70 0.63 -18.78 2.86
N SER A 71 0.06 -19.40 3.88
CA SER A 71 -1.40 -19.53 4.05
C SER A 71 -1.99 -18.28 4.70
N SER A 72 -3.32 -18.18 4.74
CA SER A 72 -4.00 -17.11 5.50
C SER A 72 -3.65 -17.13 6.99
N ALA A 73 -3.35 -18.30 7.56
CA ALA A 73 -2.88 -18.42 8.93
C ALA A 73 -1.48 -17.79 9.11
N GLY A 74 -0.56 -18.04 8.16
CA GLY A 74 0.76 -17.41 8.15
C GLY A 74 0.69 -15.89 7.97
N LEU A 75 -0.31 -15.39 7.23
CA LEU A 75 -0.56 -13.95 7.14
C LEU A 75 -0.98 -13.37 8.50
N ARG A 76 -1.92 -14.01 9.21
CA ARG A 76 -2.32 -13.58 10.56
C ARG A 76 -1.14 -13.61 11.53
N GLU A 77 -0.30 -14.64 11.45
CA GLU A 77 0.93 -14.77 12.24
C GLU A 77 1.95 -13.67 11.95
N SER A 78 2.01 -13.20 10.69
CA SER A 78 2.93 -12.12 10.29
C SER A 78 2.53 -10.74 10.83
N HIS A 79 1.23 -10.54 11.10
CA HIS A 79 0.72 -9.31 11.73
C HIS A 79 0.85 -9.39 13.26
N VAL A 80 0.66 -8.28 13.96
CA VAL A 80 0.55 -8.30 15.43
C VAL A 80 -0.69 -9.13 15.80
N HIS A 81 -0.50 -10.19 16.59
CA HIS A 81 -1.57 -11.06 17.06
C HIS A 81 -1.42 -11.35 18.56
N ASP A 82 -2.54 -11.65 19.22
CA ASP A 82 -2.65 -12.09 20.62
C ASP A 82 -2.09 -11.10 21.67
N VAL A 83 -1.98 -9.81 21.32
CA VAL A 83 -1.60 -8.71 22.22
C VAL A 83 -2.43 -7.46 21.97
N VAL A 84 -2.59 -6.62 23.00
CA VAL A 84 -3.27 -5.31 22.89
C VAL A 84 -2.25 -4.22 22.55
N ILE A 85 -2.43 -3.56 21.41
CA ILE A 85 -1.62 -2.41 21.01
C ILE A 85 -2.03 -1.19 21.86
N THR A 86 -1.12 -0.70 22.71
CA THR A 86 -1.37 0.48 23.56
C THR A 86 -0.89 1.79 22.94
N LYS A 87 0.00 1.72 21.95
CA LYS A 87 0.53 2.86 21.20
C LYS A 87 0.78 2.47 19.75
N GLU A 88 0.26 3.26 18.83
CA GLU A 88 0.48 3.04 17.41
C GLU A 88 1.91 3.35 16.98
N ALA A 89 2.45 2.51 16.11
CA ALA A 89 3.71 2.77 15.43
C ALA A 89 3.47 3.61 14.16
N PRO A 90 4.42 4.47 13.75
CA PRO A 90 4.26 5.34 12.59
C PRO A 90 4.20 4.58 11.25
N ASN A 91 4.61 3.31 11.24
CA ASN A 91 4.71 2.44 10.07
C ASN A 91 3.77 1.22 10.13
N TYR A 92 2.91 1.10 11.14
CA TYR A 92 2.04 -0.06 11.30
C TYR A 92 0.68 0.30 11.89
N ARG A 93 -0.38 -0.06 11.18
CA ARG A 93 -1.78 0.05 11.63
C ARG A 93 -2.55 -1.19 11.19
N LEU A 94 -3.37 -1.71 12.08
CA LEU A 94 -4.40 -2.70 11.78
C LEU A 94 -5.63 -1.89 11.35
N GLU A 95 -5.81 -1.69 10.04
CA GLU A 95 -7.09 -1.21 9.51
C GLU A 95 -8.13 -2.33 9.53
#